data_AF-A0A8T6A4W1-F1
#
_entry.id   AF-A0A8T6A4W1-F1
#
_cell.length_a   1.000
_cell.length_b   1.000
_cell.length_c   1.000
_cell.angle_alpha   90.00
_cell.angle_beta   90.00
_cell.angle_gamma   90.00
#
_symmetry.space_group_name_H-M   'P 1'
#
loop_
_entity.id
_entity.type
_entity.pdbx_description
1 polymer ?
#
loop_
_entity_poly.entity_id
_entity_poly.type
_entity_poly.pdbx_seq_one_letter_code
_entity_poly.pdbx_strand_id
1 'polypeptide(L)' 'ATFREQYLAELAQHEQEGKRLADIAKKQPLTLLYSAKNTTQNHALVLADWLRSL' A
#
# COMPACT_ATOMS: atom_id res chain seq x y z
N ALA A 1 10.89 15.77 2.21
CA ALA A 1 10.04 14.67 1.72
C ALA A 1 9.50 13.91 2.92
N THR A 2 8.19 13.82 3.03
CA THR A 2 7.52 13.10 4.11
C THR A 2 7.58 11.61 3.81
N PHE A 3 7.72 10.75 4.83
CA PHE A 3 7.80 9.30 4.69
C PHE A 3 6.76 8.68 3.72
N ARG A 4 5.53 9.20 3.71
CA ARG A 4 4.47 8.81 2.77
C ARG A 4 4.86 8.99 1.31
N GLU A 5 5.53 10.10 0.96
CA GLU A 5 5.91 10.40 -0.42
C GLU A 5 7.00 9.46 -0.93
N GLN A 6 8.00 9.17 -0.08
CA GLN A 6 9.05 8.21 -0.41
C GLN A 6 8.46 6.80 -0.62
N TYR A 7 7.58 6.38 0.28
CA TYR A 7 6.94 5.07 0.17
C TYR A 7 6.00 4.97 -1.05
N LEU A 8 5.27 6.03 -1.39
CA LEU A 8 4.46 6.08 -2.62
C LEU A 8 5.34 6.03 -3.88
N ALA A 9 6.51 6.68 -3.87
CA ALA A 9 7.44 6.62 -4.99
C ALA A 9 7.99 5.20 -5.19
N GLU A 10 8.32 4.48 -4.11
CA GLU A 10 8.68 3.07 -4.17
C GLU A 10 7.51 2.22 -4.72
N LEU A 11 6.29 2.41 -4.21
CA LEU A 11 5.11 1.68 -4.71
C LEU A 11 4.83 1.95 -6.19
N ALA A 12 5.06 3.18 -6.67
CA ALA A 12 4.93 3.54 -8.08
C ALA A 12 5.96 2.82 -8.96
N GLN A 13 7.17 2.53 -8.45
CA GLN A 13 8.12 1.68 -9.18
C GLN A 13 7.68 0.22 -9.23
N HIS A 14 6.84 -0.21 -8.29
CA HIS A 14 6.28 -1.56 -8.19
C HIS A 14 4.79 -1.62 -8.60
N GLU A 15 4.37 -0.79 -9.57
CA GLU A 15 2.96 -0.69 -10.00
C GLU A 15 2.36 -2.04 -10.46
N GLN A 16 3.18 -2.91 -11.07
CA GLN A 16 2.76 -4.25 -11.48
C GLN A 16 2.34 -5.13 -10.29
N GLU A 17 3.07 -5.08 -9.18
CA GLU A 17 2.71 -5.76 -7.94
C GLU A 17 1.45 -5.15 -7.33
N GLY A 18 1.31 -3.83 -7.37
CA GLY A 18 0.08 -3.13 -6.96
C GLY A 18 -1.15 -3.58 -7.73
N LYS A 19 -1.07 -3.64 -9.06
CA LYS A 19 -2.16 -4.15 -9.91
C LYS A 19 -2.52 -5.60 -9.59
N ARG A 20 -1.51 -6.44 -9.31
CA ARG A 20 -1.73 -7.83 -8.92
C ARG A 20 -2.45 -7.92 -7.57
N LEU A 21 -2.05 -7.11 -6.58
CA LEU A 21 -2.70 -7.02 -5.28
C LEU A 21 -4.13 -6.48 -5.40
N ALA A 22 -4.37 -5.49 -6.26
CA ALA A 22 -5.70 -4.95 -6.54
C ALA A 22 -6.62 -5.99 -7.20
N ASP A 23 -6.10 -6.80 -8.14
CA ASP A 23 -6.84 -7.90 -8.75
C ASP A 23 -7.21 -8.99 -7.72
N ILE A 24 -6.28 -9.31 -6.82
CA ILE A 24 -6.54 -10.22 -5.69
C ILE A 24 -7.59 -9.62 -4.77
N ALA A 25 -7.50 -8.33 -4.44
CA ALA A 25 -8.45 -7.64 -3.58
C ALA A 25 -9.88 -7.60 -4.16
N LYS A 26 -10.03 -7.62 -5.49
CA LYS A 26 -11.33 -7.77 -6.17
C LYS A 26 -11.93 -9.16 -6.03
N LYS A 27 -11.10 -10.20 -5.89
CA LYS A 27 -11.52 -11.61 -5.80
C LYS A 27 -11.68 -12.09 -4.36
N GLN A 28 -10.89 -11.57 -3.43
CA GLN A 28 -10.87 -11.99 -2.04
C GLN A 28 -10.44 -10.85 -1.11
N PRO A 29 -10.85 -10.86 0.17
CA PRO A 29 -10.42 -9.86 1.13
C PRO A 29 -8.89 -9.93 1.33
N LEU A 30 -8.20 -8.83 1.04
CA LEU A 30 -6.76 -8.67 1.26
C LEU A 30 -6.51 -8.09 2.66
N THR A 31 -5.83 -8.84 3.51
CA THR A 31 -5.42 -8.38 4.84
C THR A 31 -4.01 -7.83 4.80
N LEU A 32 -3.87 -6.53 5.03
CA LEU A 32 -2.57 -5.84 5.07
C LEU A 32 -2.02 -5.90 6.50
N LEU A 33 -0.95 -6.68 6.69
CA LEU A 33 -0.23 -6.74 7.95
C LEU A 33 0.92 -5.72 7.92
N TYR A 34 1.06 -4.95 8.99
CA TYR A 34 2.19 -4.03 9.16
C TYR A 34 2.83 -4.23 10.52
N SER A 35 4.16 -4.14 10.56
CA SER A 35 4.98 -4.24 11.77
C SER A 35 5.52 -2.86 12.22
N ALA A 36 4.81 -1.78 11.87
CA ALA A 36 5.24 -0.43 12.25
C ALA A 36 4.89 -0.16 13.72
N LYS A 37 5.89 0.26 14.50
CA LYS A 37 5.72 0.67 15.91
C LYS A 37 4.86 1.94 16.07
N ASN A 38 4.66 2.68 14.98
CA ASN A 38 3.94 3.94 14.96
C ASN A 38 2.58 3.77 14.27
N THR A 39 1.50 3.96 15.02
CA THR A 39 0.11 3.74 14.56
C THR A 39 -0.42 4.89 13.71
N THR A 40 0.17 6.08 13.81
CA THR A 40 -0.20 7.27 13.03
C THR A 40 0.53 7.38 11.69
N GLN A 41 1.71 6.76 11.56
CA GLN A 41 2.47 6.65 10.32
C GLN A 41 2.77 5.18 10.04
N ASN A 42 1.77 4.49 9.49
CA ASN A 42 1.89 3.07 9.14
C ASN A 42 1.93 2.90 7.61
N HIS A 43 2.76 1.95 7.17
CA HIS A 43 2.85 1.58 5.76
C HIS A 43 1.52 1.02 5.23
N ALA A 44 0.76 0.32 6.07
CA ALA A 44 -0.51 -0.29 5.68
C ALA A 44 -1.57 0.71 5.24
N LEU A 45 -1.72 1.88 5.91
CA LEU A 45 -2.72 2.85 5.48
C LEU A 45 -2.32 3.49 4.15
N VAL A 46 -1.03 3.80 3.95
CA VAL A 46 -0.53 4.36 2.69
C VAL A 46 -0.72 3.35 1.54
N LEU A 47 -0.39 2.08 1.78
CA LEU A 47 -0.58 1.01 0.82
C LEU A 47 -2.07 0.76 0.51
N ALA A 48 -2.94 0.78 1.53
CA ALA A 48 -4.37 0.63 1.35
C ALA A 48 -4.99 1.79 0.55
N ASP A 49 -4.59 3.03 0.85
CA ASP A 49 -5.01 4.23 0.15
C ASP A 49 -4.56 4.19 -1.32
N TRP A 50 -3.31 3.81 -1.57
CA TRP A 50 -2.78 3.64 -2.91
C TRP A 50 -3.49 2.54 -3.72
N LEU A 51 -3.72 1.37 -3.11
CA LEU A 51 -4.46 0.27 -3.75
C LEU A 51 -5.92 0.64 -4.07
N ARG A 52 -6.53 1.55 -3.29
CA ARG A 52 -7.89 2.06 -3.57
C ARG A 52 -7.92 3.10 -4.68
N SER A 53 -6.80 3.77 -4.94
CA SER A 53 -6.66 4.74 -6.04
C SER A 53 -6.33 4.10 -7.40
N LEU A 54 -5.98 2.81 -7.43
CA LEU A 54 -5.72 2.00 -8.64
C LEU A 54 -7.00 1.39 -9.23
#